data_AF-A0A1G8R0I9-F1
#
_entry.id   AF-A0A1G8R0I9-F1
#
_cell.length_a   1.000
_cell.length_b   1.000
_cell.length_c   1.000
_cell.angle_alpha   90.00
_cell.angle_beta   90.00
_cell.angle_gamma   90.00
#
_symmetry.space_group_name_H-M   'P 1'
#
loop_
_entity.id
_entity.type
_entity.pdbx_description
1 polymer ?
#
loop_
_entity_poly.entity_id
_entity_poly.type
_entity_poly.pdbx_seq_one_letter_code
_entity_poly.pdbx_strand_id
1 'polypeptide(L)'
;MAIETPEMTLAQLGITENGPYASHLVPRYIAMDDGQDCPGGVWHLFEREPEYAFMVGRWVSDGKSYEVGGDDTEDLAMTPAPCRWLRPGWSLIRIVEEVTSSYQHGDYAFTRSRADRNEGSDSNV
;
A
#
# COMPACT_ATOMS: atom_id res chain seq x y z
N MET A 1 -14.50 4.88 -18.52
CA MET A 1 -14.10 4.91 -17.10
C MET A 1 -12.62 4.65 -17.09
N ALA A 2 -11.80 5.57 -16.60
CA ALA A 2 -10.41 5.24 -16.31
C ALA A 2 -10.44 4.22 -15.16
N ILE A 3 -9.79 3.07 -15.36
CA ILE A 3 -9.55 2.14 -14.26
C ILE A 3 -8.45 2.80 -13.44
N GLU A 4 -8.77 3.22 -12.21
CA GLU A 4 -7.76 3.76 -11.31
C GLU A 4 -6.75 2.66 -10.97
N THR A 5 -5.47 2.99 -11.06
CA THR A 5 -4.38 2.09 -10.66
C THR A 5 -4.53 1.77 -9.17
N PRO A 6 -4.59 0.50 -8.77
CA PRO A 6 -4.74 0.13 -7.36
C PRO A 6 -3.57 0.66 -6.52
N GLU A 7 -3.85 0.96 -5.26
CA GLU A 7 -2.87 1.52 -4.31
C GLU A 7 -2.68 0.59 -3.12
N MET A 8 -1.41 0.35 -2.75
CA MET A 8 -1.04 -0.44 -1.57
C MET A 8 0.21 0.13 -0.90
N THR A 9 0.38 -0.13 0.39
CA THR A 9 1.65 0.15 1.09
C THR A 9 2.63 -1.00 0.89
N LEU A 10 3.92 -0.76 1.13
CA LEU A 10 4.95 -1.82 1.13
C LEU A 10 4.60 -2.95 2.11
N ALA A 11 4.07 -2.60 3.29
CA ALA A 11 3.65 -3.57 4.30
C ALA A 11 2.49 -4.44 3.82
N GLN A 12 1.50 -3.87 3.12
CA GLN A 12 0.39 -4.64 2.54
C GLN A 12 0.87 -5.61 1.45
N LEU A 13 1.90 -5.21 0.69
CA LEU A 13 2.60 -6.07 -0.27
C LEU A 13 3.54 -7.07 0.42
N GLY A 14 3.71 -7.05 1.74
CA GLY A 14 4.68 -7.90 2.42
C GLY A 14 6.14 -7.63 2.03
N ILE A 15 6.42 -6.44 1.49
CA ILE A 15 7.76 -5.99 1.11
C ILE A 15 8.32 -5.17 2.26
N THR A 16 9.51 -5.53 2.74
CA THR A 16 10.16 -4.81 3.84
C THR A 16 10.79 -3.52 3.34
N GLU A 17 10.59 -2.40 4.04
CA GLU A 17 11.14 -1.08 3.69
C GLU A 17 12.67 -1.05 3.62
N ASN A 18 13.33 -1.99 4.32
CA ASN A 18 14.79 -2.13 4.37
C ASN A 18 15.30 -3.33 3.58
N GLY A 19 14.56 -3.76 2.55
CA GLY A 19 14.97 -4.86 1.67
C GLY A 19 16.23 -4.55 0.86
N PRO A 20 16.79 -5.52 0.12
CA PRO A 20 18.00 -5.33 -0.69
C PRO A 20 17.90 -4.23 -1.75
N TYR A 21 16.67 -3.81 -2.10
CA TYR A 21 16.39 -2.71 -3.01
C TYR A 21 16.64 -1.32 -2.39
N ALA A 22 16.55 -1.20 -1.06
CA ALA A 22 16.43 0.09 -0.36
C ALA A 22 17.67 0.98 -0.47
N SER A 23 18.86 0.40 -0.72
CA SER A 23 20.09 1.15 -0.97
C SER A 23 20.17 1.77 -2.37
N HIS A 24 19.29 1.36 -3.28
CA HIS A 24 19.39 1.70 -4.70
C HIS A 24 18.15 2.40 -5.24
N LEU A 25 16.98 2.18 -4.65
CA LEU A 25 15.73 2.80 -5.09
C LEU A 25 14.74 3.10 -3.98
N VAL A 26 13.88 4.10 -4.24
CA VAL A 26 12.65 4.36 -3.47
C VAL A 26 11.45 3.87 -4.29
N PRO A 27 10.82 2.73 -3.93
CA PRO A 27 9.77 2.14 -4.76
C PRO A 27 8.48 2.96 -4.71
N ARG A 28 7.94 3.29 -5.88
CA ARG A 28 6.66 3.99 -6.07
C ARG A 28 5.62 3.16 -6.80
N TYR A 29 6.07 2.15 -7.52
CA TYR A 29 5.21 1.23 -8.25
C TYR A 29 5.78 -0.18 -8.13
N ILE A 30 4.90 -1.17 -8.20
CA ILE A 30 5.25 -2.56 -8.38
C ILE A 30 4.46 -3.10 -9.57
N ALA A 31 5.13 -3.84 -10.45
CA ALA A 31 4.49 -4.41 -11.61
C ALA A 31 5.00 -5.80 -11.99
N MET A 32 4.17 -6.59 -12.69
CA MET A 32 4.49 -7.95 -13.12
C MET A 32 4.61 -8.05 -14.64
N ASP A 33 5.72 -8.61 -15.10
CA ASP A 33 5.92 -8.98 -16.51
C ASP A 33 5.06 -10.19 -16.89
N ASP A 34 4.70 -10.35 -18.17
CA ASP A 34 3.81 -11.42 -18.66
C ASP A 34 4.41 -12.84 -18.58
N GLY A 35 5.59 -12.99 -17.99
CA GLY A 35 6.18 -14.30 -17.70
C GLY A 35 6.66 -15.07 -18.92
N GLN A 36 7.01 -14.37 -20.03
CA GLN A 36 7.58 -15.02 -21.22
C GLN A 36 8.83 -15.86 -20.88
N ASP A 37 9.64 -15.39 -19.93
CA ASP A 37 10.87 -16.07 -19.49
C ASP A 37 10.74 -16.77 -18.13
N CYS A 38 9.63 -16.57 -17.41
CA CYS A 38 9.35 -17.13 -16.08
C CYS A 38 7.86 -17.52 -16.03
N PRO A 39 7.52 -18.82 -16.10
CA PRO A 39 6.14 -19.29 -16.08
C PRO A 39 5.44 -18.92 -14.77
N GLY A 40 4.76 -17.79 -14.75
CA GLY A 40 4.23 -17.17 -13.53
C GLY A 40 4.29 -15.64 -13.56
N GLY A 41 5.32 -15.09 -14.19
CA GLY A 41 5.61 -13.65 -14.21
C GLY A 41 6.70 -13.27 -13.21
N VAL A 42 7.37 -12.15 -13.47
CA VAL A 42 8.40 -11.59 -12.58
C VAL A 42 7.92 -10.24 -12.07
N TRP A 43 8.00 -10.04 -10.76
CA TRP A 43 7.64 -8.81 -10.08
C TRP A 43 8.83 -7.86 -9.97
N HIS A 44 8.59 -6.61 -10.35
CA HIS A 44 9.58 -5.54 -10.32
C HIS A 44 9.05 -4.32 -9.56
N LEU A 45 9.91 -3.73 -8.72
CA LEU A 45 9.72 -2.40 -8.16
C LEU A 45 10.25 -1.34 -9.12
N PHE A 46 9.61 -0.18 -9.15
CA PHE A 46 10.00 0.97 -9.96
C PHE A 46 9.96 2.27 -9.16
N GLU A 47 10.94 3.17 -9.39
CA GLU A 47 10.94 4.53 -8.81
C GLU A 47 9.98 5.49 -9.52
N ARG A 48 9.57 5.15 -10.73
CA ARG A 48 8.71 5.95 -11.61
C ARG A 48 7.63 5.07 -12.20
N GLU A 49 6.57 5.70 -12.71
CA GLU A 49 5.48 4.97 -13.35
C GLU A 49 6.02 4.25 -14.60
N PRO A 50 5.95 2.90 -14.65
CA PRO A 50 6.38 2.16 -15.81
C PRO A 50 5.28 2.13 -16.87
N GLU A 51 5.68 1.96 -18.13
CA GLU A 51 4.79 1.71 -19.26
C GLU A 51 4.88 0.24 -19.69
N TYR A 52 3.77 -0.32 -20.13
CA TYR A 52 3.74 -1.71 -20.57
C TYR A 52 4.18 -1.85 -22.04
N ALA A 53 5.34 -2.49 -22.27
CA ALA A 53 5.88 -2.73 -23.60
C ALA A 53 5.37 -4.06 -24.17
N PHE A 54 4.20 -4.03 -24.82
CA PHE A 54 3.54 -5.22 -25.39
C PHE A 54 4.42 -6.07 -26.32
N MET A 55 5.37 -5.44 -27.04
CA MET A 55 6.25 -6.15 -27.97
C MET A 55 7.20 -7.13 -27.28
N VAL A 56 7.57 -6.84 -26.03
CA VAL A 56 8.49 -7.66 -25.24
C VAL A 56 7.81 -8.30 -24.03
N GLY A 57 6.55 -7.96 -23.75
CA GLY A 57 5.76 -8.52 -22.66
C GLY A 57 6.26 -8.11 -21.27
N ARG A 58 6.77 -6.88 -21.12
CA ARG A 58 7.40 -6.40 -19.89
C ARG A 58 7.04 -4.95 -19.55
N TRP A 59 7.11 -4.61 -18.27
CA TRP A 59 7.03 -3.24 -17.78
C TRP A 59 8.40 -2.56 -17.90
N VAL A 60 8.42 -1.40 -18.55
CA VAL A 60 9.63 -0.61 -18.77
C VAL A 60 9.49 0.76 -18.14
N SER A 61 10.55 1.24 -17.51
CA SER A 61 10.61 2.57 -16.91
C SER A 61 11.91 3.26 -17.30
N ASP A 62 11.88 4.58 -17.39
CA ASP A 62 13.08 5.41 -17.53
C ASP A 62 13.78 5.67 -16.17
N GLY A 63 13.17 5.21 -15.07
CA GLY A 63 13.73 5.22 -13.72
C GLY A 63 14.44 3.92 -13.37
N LYS A 64 14.91 3.82 -12.11
CA LYS A 64 15.47 2.55 -11.62
C LYS A 64 14.37 1.54 -11.39
N SER A 65 14.73 0.27 -11.59
CA SER A 65 13.90 -0.88 -11.26
C SER A 65 14.69 -1.92 -10.46
N TYR A 66 13.96 -2.80 -9.78
CA TYR A 66 14.54 -3.91 -9.03
C TYR A 66 13.59 -5.10 -9.02
N GLU A 67 14.11 -6.27 -9.32
CA GLU A 67 13.36 -7.53 -9.31
C GLU A 67 13.16 -8.03 -7.88
N VAL A 68 11.90 -8.22 -7.47
CA VAL A 68 11.55 -8.65 -6.10
C VAL A 68 11.11 -10.09 -5.99
N GLY A 69 10.88 -10.79 -7.11
CA GLY A 69 10.63 -12.22 -7.12
C GLY A 69 9.83 -12.69 -8.33
N GLY A 70 9.88 -13.99 -8.60
CA GLY A 70 9.05 -14.65 -9.60
C GLY A 70 7.77 -15.25 -8.99
N ASP A 71 6.66 -15.18 -9.72
CA ASP A 71 5.43 -15.90 -9.39
C ASP A 71 5.42 -17.30 -10.04
N ASP A 72 6.60 -17.92 -10.20
CA ASP A 72 6.69 -19.30 -10.66
C ASP A 72 6.44 -20.31 -9.54
N THR A 73 6.28 -21.58 -9.91
CA THR A 73 5.93 -22.64 -8.95
C THR A 73 6.97 -22.87 -7.86
N GLU A 74 8.21 -22.41 -8.04
CA GLU A 74 9.30 -22.59 -7.08
C GLU A 74 9.39 -21.38 -6.13
N ASP A 75 9.10 -20.17 -6.62
CA ASP A 75 9.26 -18.91 -5.87
C ASP A 75 7.95 -18.29 -5.36
N LEU A 76 6.80 -18.92 -5.61
CA LEU A 76 5.47 -18.48 -5.14
C LEU A 76 5.43 -18.11 -3.64
N ALA A 77 6.20 -18.79 -2.80
CA ALA A 77 6.27 -18.52 -1.36
C ALA A 77 6.87 -17.14 -1.04
N MET A 78 7.77 -16.65 -1.89
CA MET A 78 8.45 -15.36 -1.76
C MET A 78 7.67 -14.22 -2.44
N THR A 79 6.77 -14.55 -3.37
CA THR A 79 5.89 -13.57 -4.00
C THR A 79 4.90 -13.00 -2.98
N PRO A 80 4.80 -11.66 -2.87
CA PRO A 80 3.74 -10.97 -2.12
C PRO A 80 2.36 -11.59 -2.33
N ALA A 81 1.69 -11.99 -1.25
CA ALA A 81 0.39 -12.67 -1.35
C ALA A 81 -0.67 -11.91 -2.17
N PRO A 82 -0.78 -10.55 -2.11
CA PRO A 82 -1.71 -9.79 -2.96
C PRO A 82 -1.35 -9.81 -4.44
N CYS A 83 -0.11 -10.17 -4.78
CA CYS A 83 0.43 -10.13 -6.13
C CYS A 83 0.33 -11.48 -6.87
N ARG A 84 0.04 -12.57 -6.16
CA ARG A 84 -0.02 -13.91 -6.78
C ARG A 84 -1.19 -14.02 -7.77
N TRP A 85 -0.95 -14.59 -8.95
CA TRP A 85 -1.96 -14.91 -9.97
C TRP A 85 -2.76 -13.70 -10.52
N LEU A 86 -2.24 -12.48 -10.42
CA LEU A 86 -2.94 -11.29 -10.90
C LEU A 86 -3.06 -11.26 -12.43
N ARG A 87 -4.20 -10.80 -12.93
CA ARG A 87 -4.49 -10.64 -14.37
C ARG A 87 -3.89 -9.33 -14.92
N PRO A 88 -3.70 -9.23 -16.25
CA PRO A 88 -3.32 -7.98 -16.92
C PRO A 88 -4.32 -6.87 -16.56
N GLY A 89 -3.82 -5.79 -15.95
CA GLY A 89 -4.62 -4.67 -15.41
C GLY A 89 -4.55 -4.51 -13.88
N TRP A 90 -4.14 -5.55 -13.16
CA TRP A 90 -3.70 -5.47 -11.74
C TRP A 90 -2.20 -5.72 -11.59
N SER A 91 -1.53 -6.01 -12.70
CA SER A 91 -0.08 -6.13 -12.76
C SER A 91 0.64 -4.79 -12.60
N LEU A 92 -0.05 -3.68 -12.31
CA LEU A 92 0.56 -2.42 -11.88
C LEU A 92 -0.16 -1.93 -10.63
N ILE A 93 0.59 -1.74 -9.55
CA ILE A 93 0.10 -1.22 -8.27
C ILE A 93 0.95 0.00 -7.93
N ARG A 94 0.31 1.10 -7.55
CA ARG A 94 0.99 2.27 -7.00
C ARG A 94 1.27 2.03 -5.52
N ILE A 95 2.52 2.25 -5.14
CA ILE A 95 2.97 2.16 -3.75
C ILE A 95 2.75 3.52 -3.10
N VAL A 96 1.97 3.53 -2.03
CA VAL A 96 1.71 4.73 -1.23
C VAL A 96 2.33 4.63 0.14
N GLU A 97 2.75 5.77 0.68
CA GLU A 97 3.20 5.85 2.06
C GLU A 97 2.03 5.54 3.00
N GLU A 98 2.31 4.82 4.09
CA GLU A 98 1.31 4.62 5.12
C GLU A 98 1.02 5.96 5.79
N VAL A 99 -0.15 6.53 5.51
CA VAL A 99 -0.63 7.72 6.22
C VAL A 99 -1.01 7.27 7.63
N THR A 100 -0.04 7.31 8.55
CA THR A 100 -0.32 7.24 9.97
C THR A 100 -1.04 8.52 10.37
N SER A 101 -2.38 8.49 10.26
CA SER A 101 -3.20 9.53 10.88
C SER A 101 -3.01 9.40 12.39
N SER A 102 -2.10 10.17 12.97
CA SER A 102 -2.14 10.44 14.40
C SER A 102 -3.38 11.31 14.64
N TYR A 103 -4.55 10.67 14.70
CA TYR A 103 -5.76 11.30 15.19
C TYR A 103 -5.53 11.56 16.67
N GLN A 104 -4.92 12.70 17.00
CA GLN A 104 -5.05 13.29 18.32
C GLN A 104 -6.53 13.61 18.47
N HIS A 105 -7.27 12.68 19.05
CA HIS A 105 -8.61 12.96 19.54
C HIS A 105 -8.41 14.01 20.64
N GLY A 106 -8.50 15.28 20.25
CA GLY A 106 -8.47 16.39 21.18
C GLY A 106 -9.44 16.09 22.30
N ASP A 107 -8.97 16.27 23.54
CA ASP A 107 -9.74 16.10 24.75
C ASP A 107 -11.04 16.89 24.64
N TYR A 108 -12.14 16.23 24.32
CA TYR A 108 -13.47 16.75 24.65
C TYR A 108 -13.66 16.55 26.16
N ALA A 109 -12.96 17.36 26.94
CA ALA A 109 -13.27 17.57 28.34
C ALA A 109 -14.62 18.29 28.40
N PHE A 110 -15.70 17.52 28.51
CA PHE A 110 -17.02 18.06 28.83
C PHE A 110 -17.01 18.49 30.31
N THR A 111 -16.47 19.68 30.61
CA THR A 111 -16.69 20.31 31.91
C THR A 111 -18.15 20.72 32.01
N ARG A 112 -19.00 19.87 32.60
CA ARG A 112 -20.22 20.34 33.28
C ARG A 112 -19.80 21.07 34.54
N SER A 113 -19.45 22.34 34.39
CA SER A 113 -19.51 23.28 35.51
C SER A 113 -20.97 23.73 35.67
N ARG A 114 -21.64 23.20 36.69
CA ARG A 114 -22.33 23.97 37.74
C ARG A 114 -23.00 23.00 38.70
N ALA A 115 -22.26 22.57 39.72
CA ALA A 115 -22.87 22.31 41.00
C ALA A 115 -23.02 23.67 41.68
N ASP A 116 -24.24 24.05 42.01
CA ASP A 116 -24.48 24.71 43.30
C ASP A 116 -25.84 24.23 43.80
N ARG A 117 -25.78 23.49 44.90
CA ARG A 117 -26.90 23.09 45.73
C ARG A 117 -27.49 24.33 46.37
N ASN A 118 -28.81 24.36 46.57
CA ASN A 118 -29.30 24.93 47.81
C ASN A 118 -30.48 24.10 48.32
N GLU A 119 -30.26 23.48 49.48
CA GLU A 119 -31.27 22.87 50.32
C GLU A 119 -32.15 23.97 50.94
N GLY A 120 -33.43 23.67 51.19
CA GLY A 120 -34.33 24.56 51.92
C GLY A 120 -35.77 24.08 51.91
N SER A 121 -36.15 23.29 52.92
CA SER A 121 -37.53 23.00 53.31
C SER A 121 -38.33 24.28 53.57
N ASP A 122 -39.59 24.35 53.12
CA ASP A 122 -40.80 24.36 53.98
C ASP A 122 -42.08 24.82 53.23
N SER A 123 -43.11 23.97 53.34
CA SER A 123 -44.49 24.22 53.79
C SER A 123 -45.32 25.46 53.34
N ASN A 124 -46.58 25.15 52.96
CA ASN A 124 -47.83 25.94 52.88
C ASN A 124 -48.07 26.89 51.69
N VAL A 125 -49.00 26.52 50.79
CA VAL A 125 -50.45 26.89 50.78
C VAL A 125 -51.23 25.76 50.12
#